data_AF-A0A950R1U1-F1
#
_entry.id   AF-A0A950R1U1-F1
#
_cell.length_a   1.000
_cell.length_b   1.000
_cell.length_c   1.000
_cell.angle_alpha   90.00
_cell.angle_beta   90.00
_cell.angle_gamma   90.00
#
_symmetry.space_group_name_H-M   'P 1'
#
loop_
_entity.id
_entity.type
_entity.pdbx_description
1 polymer ?
#
loop_
_entity_poly.entity_id
_entity_poly.type
_entity_poly.pdbx_seq_one_letter_code
_entity_poly.pdbx_strand_id
1 'polypeptide(L)'
;VEDRLAKLLQRNPQRMDYYRRYQEIVADYNREKDRTSIEDTFAKLVALVESLDAEQQRAAEEGLNEEELAIFDLLRNGNLTKTDRERVKQASQQLFASLKMLLRPLDRWWGKTQTQAEVQTLILDNVFLNLPTPPFTESQKEEAADRVYQYVWQQAATGYFGLSAS
;
A
#
# COMPACT_ATOMS: atom_id res chain seq x y z
N VAL A 1 -2.80 13.15 14.31
CA VAL A 1 -3.39 12.81 12.99
C VAL A 1 -2.30 12.77 11.92
N GLU A 2 -1.47 13.80 11.80
CA GLU A 2 -0.35 13.87 10.86
C GLU A 2 0.59 12.66 10.91
N ASP A 3 1.06 12.24 12.10
CA ASP A 3 1.91 11.06 12.23
C ASP A 3 1.25 9.78 11.71
N ARG A 4 -0.07 9.65 11.89
CA ARG A 4 -0.84 8.49 11.42
C ARG A 4 -0.97 8.51 9.90
N LEU A 5 -1.22 9.69 9.33
CA LEU A 5 -1.25 9.89 7.88
C LEU A 5 0.12 9.61 7.27
N ALA A 6 1.20 10.13 7.86
CA ALA A 6 2.57 9.90 7.40
C ALA A 6 2.89 8.40 7.35
N LYS A 7 2.56 7.66 8.42
CA LYS A 7 2.73 6.20 8.46
C LYS A 7 1.88 5.48 7.41
N LEU A 8 0.62 5.90 7.23
CA LEU A 8 -0.29 5.29 6.26
C LEU A 8 0.21 5.50 4.81
N LEU A 9 0.59 6.73 4.46
CA LEU A 9 1.12 7.06 3.14
C LEU A 9 2.46 6.39 2.86
N GLN A 10 3.30 6.33 3.88
CA GLN A 10 4.58 5.65 3.81
C GLN A 10 4.39 4.17 3.49
N ARG A 11 3.40 3.52 4.09
CA ARG A 11 3.12 2.09 3.85
C ARG A 11 2.40 1.83 2.54
N ASN A 12 1.47 2.69 2.14
CA ASN A 12 0.76 2.55 0.88
C ASN A 12 0.53 3.93 0.22
N PRO A 13 1.29 4.26 -0.85
CA PRO A 13 1.13 5.52 -1.58
C PRO A 13 -0.27 5.71 -2.19
N GLN A 14 -1.07 4.66 -2.39
CA GLN A 14 -2.45 4.80 -2.85
C GLN A 14 -3.37 5.49 -1.81
N ARG A 15 -2.85 5.79 -0.61
CA ARG A 15 -3.56 6.46 0.48
C ARG A 15 -3.44 7.99 0.44
N MET A 16 -2.87 8.57 -0.61
CA MET A 16 -2.71 10.02 -0.76
C MET A 16 -3.99 10.83 -0.58
N ASP A 17 -5.16 10.25 -0.85
CA ASP A 17 -6.44 10.95 -0.67
C ASP A 17 -6.72 11.31 0.80
N TYR A 18 -6.27 10.51 1.77
CA TYR A 18 -6.40 10.86 3.20
C TYR A 18 -5.58 12.11 3.54
N TYR A 19 -4.39 12.25 2.94
CA TYR A 19 -3.54 13.42 3.14
C TYR A 19 -4.12 14.67 2.47
N ARG A 20 -4.67 14.54 1.26
CA ARG A 20 -5.35 15.64 0.58
C ARG A 20 -6.53 16.17 1.40
N ARG A 21 -7.39 15.27 1.89
CA ARG A 21 -8.51 15.64 2.77
C ARG A 21 -8.04 16.34 4.04
N TYR A 22 -6.96 15.89 4.65
CA TYR A 22 -6.38 16.57 5.81
C TYR A 22 -5.92 18.00 5.47
N GLN A 23 -5.22 18.19 4.36
CA GLN A 23 -4.77 19.51 3.92
C GLN A 23 -5.95 20.44 3.62
N GLU A 24 -7.02 19.93 3.03
CA GLU A 24 -8.26 20.69 2.81
C GLU A 24 -8.88 21.14 4.14
N ILE A 25 -8.99 20.23 5.12
CA ILE A 25 -9.52 20.55 6.47
C ILE A 25 -8.67 21.63 7.16
N VAL A 26 -7.33 21.52 7.10
CA VAL A 26 -6.42 22.51 7.68
C VAL A 26 -6.56 23.86 6.98
N ALA A 27 -6.67 23.85 5.64
CA ALA A 27 -6.83 25.08 4.87
C ALA A 27 -8.19 25.75 5.13
N ASP A 28 -9.25 24.98 5.33
CA ASP A 28 -10.57 25.49 5.73
C ASP A 28 -10.50 26.12 7.12
N TYR A 29 -9.96 25.41 8.12
CA TYR A 29 -9.76 25.93 9.48
C TYR A 29 -9.04 27.29 9.49
N ASN A 30 -7.94 27.40 8.72
CA ASN A 30 -7.13 28.62 8.66
C ASN A 30 -7.84 29.83 8.02
N ARG A 31 -8.95 29.61 7.28
CA ARG A 31 -9.74 30.68 6.63
C ARG A 31 -10.92 31.15 7.48
N GLU A 32 -11.26 30.43 8.55
CA GLU A 32 -12.49 30.63 9.31
C GLU A 32 -12.38 31.75 10.35
N LYS A 33 -13.50 32.45 10.59
CA LYS A 33 -13.59 33.60 11.53
C LYS A 33 -14.78 33.53 12.48
N ASP A 34 -15.70 32.57 12.32
CA ASP A 34 -16.89 32.42 13.14
C ASP A 34 -17.01 31.01 13.73
N ARG A 35 -17.83 30.87 14.78
CA ARG A 35 -17.88 29.66 15.62
C ARG A 35 -18.53 28.47 14.92
N THR A 36 -19.51 28.70 14.06
CA THR A 36 -20.22 27.63 13.33
C THR A 36 -19.32 26.95 12.30
N SER A 37 -18.46 27.70 11.61
CA SER A 37 -17.50 27.12 10.67
C SER A 37 -16.42 26.27 11.35
N ILE A 38 -16.00 26.66 12.56
CA ILE A 38 -15.06 25.86 13.38
C ILE A 38 -15.65 24.50 13.77
N GLU A 39 -16.95 24.43 14.10
CA GLU A 39 -17.63 23.17 14.44
C GLU A 39 -17.72 22.22 13.24
N ASP A 40 -18.00 22.74 12.05
CA ASP A 40 -18.01 21.96 10.80
C ASP A 40 -16.62 21.40 10.45
N THR A 41 -15.58 22.22 10.62
CA THR A 41 -14.20 21.78 10.36
C THR A 41 -13.72 20.76 11.38
N PHE A 42 -14.14 20.86 12.64
CA PHE A 42 -13.93 19.82 13.64
C PHE A 42 -14.65 18.51 13.26
N ALA A 43 -15.91 18.57 12.80
CA ALA A 43 -16.65 17.39 12.36
C ALA A 43 -15.96 16.68 11.18
N LYS A 44 -15.45 17.43 10.20
CA LYS A 44 -14.65 16.88 9.09
C LYS A 44 -13.38 16.18 9.59
N LEU A 45 -12.70 16.75 10.58
CA LEU A 45 -11.50 16.15 11.17
C LEU A 45 -11.81 14.84 11.91
N VAL A 46 -12.91 14.79 12.68
CA VAL A 46 -13.37 13.56 13.35
C VAL A 46 -13.68 12.48 12.31
N ALA A 47 -14.44 12.80 11.28
CA ALA A 47 -14.76 11.86 10.19
C ALA A 47 -13.49 11.35 9.48
N LEU A 48 -12.47 12.20 9.31
CA LEU A 48 -11.18 11.75 8.79
C LEU A 48 -10.52 10.74 9.74
N VAL A 49 -10.49 11.00 11.04
CA VAL A 49 -9.90 10.07 12.02
C VAL A 49 -10.63 8.72 12.01
N GLU A 50 -11.96 8.72 12.00
CA GLU A 50 -12.77 7.49 11.90
C GLU A 50 -12.48 6.72 10.62
N SER A 51 -12.27 7.41 9.49
CA SER A 51 -11.89 6.75 8.24
C SER A 51 -10.49 6.11 8.30
N LEU A 52 -9.57 6.68 9.07
CA LEU A 52 -8.25 6.07 9.32
C LEU A 52 -8.35 4.85 10.23
N ASP A 53 -9.28 4.85 11.20
CA ASP A 53 -9.60 3.69 12.03
C ASP A 53 -10.19 2.56 11.17
N ALA A 54 -11.14 2.88 10.28
CA ALA A 54 -11.73 1.91 9.37
C ALA A 54 -10.69 1.29 8.42
N GLU A 55 -9.72 2.08 7.96
CA GLU A 55 -8.63 1.59 7.12
C GLU A 55 -7.74 0.56 7.85
N GLN A 56 -7.41 0.82 9.12
CA GLN A 56 -6.68 -0.14 9.96
C GLN A 56 -7.49 -1.40 10.24
N GLN A 57 -8.79 -1.22 10.50
CA GLN A 57 -9.71 -2.34 10.68
C GLN A 57 -9.79 -3.21 9.43
N ARG A 58 -9.72 -2.63 8.22
CA ARG A 58 -9.70 -3.40 6.97
C ARG A 58 -8.51 -4.35 6.88
N ALA A 59 -7.32 -3.92 7.31
CA ALA A 59 -6.16 -4.82 7.36
C ALA A 59 -6.45 -6.06 8.22
N ALA A 60 -7.03 -5.84 9.40
CA ALA A 60 -7.43 -6.92 10.30
C ALA A 60 -8.55 -7.80 9.72
N GLU A 61 -9.55 -7.22 9.05
CA GLU A 61 -10.63 -7.95 8.38
C GLU A 61 -10.11 -8.83 7.22
N GLU A 62 -9.10 -8.37 6.49
CA GLU A 62 -8.42 -9.19 5.50
C GLU A 62 -7.56 -10.29 6.13
N GLY A 63 -7.16 -10.14 7.38
CA GLY A 63 -6.13 -10.98 8.00
C GLY A 63 -4.74 -10.72 7.40
N LEU A 64 -4.49 -9.48 6.98
CA LEU A 64 -3.22 -9.03 6.41
C LEU A 64 -2.54 -8.05 7.36
N ASN A 65 -1.21 -8.08 7.39
CA ASN A 65 -0.47 -6.93 7.91
C ASN A 65 -0.49 -5.77 6.89
N GLU A 66 0.06 -4.63 7.29
CA GLU A 66 -0.02 -3.39 6.51
C GLU A 66 0.78 -3.48 5.20
N GLU A 67 1.91 -4.17 5.21
CA GLU A 67 2.74 -4.40 4.02
C GLU A 67 2.06 -5.36 3.04
N GLU A 68 1.45 -6.43 3.55
CA GLU A 68 0.66 -7.38 2.76
C GLU A 68 -0.59 -6.73 2.18
N LEU A 69 -1.25 -5.83 2.94
CA LEU A 69 -2.38 -5.06 2.47
C LEU A 69 -1.97 -4.07 1.38
N ALA A 70 -0.81 -3.43 1.51
CA ALA A 70 -0.27 -2.57 0.47
C ALA A 70 -0.02 -3.34 -0.84
N ILE A 71 0.63 -4.51 -0.76
CA ILE A 71 0.82 -5.38 -1.92
C ILE A 71 -0.53 -5.87 -2.47
N PHE A 72 -1.47 -6.26 -1.61
CA PHE A 72 -2.81 -6.66 -2.02
C PHE A 72 -3.52 -5.57 -2.84
N ASP A 73 -3.47 -4.32 -2.40
CA ASP A 73 -4.10 -3.21 -3.11
C ASP A 73 -3.41 -2.88 -4.45
N LEU A 74 -2.10 -3.11 -4.55
CA LEU A 74 -1.34 -2.95 -5.80
C LEU A 74 -1.62 -4.07 -6.81
N LEU A 75 -1.84 -5.30 -6.33
CA LEU A 75 -2.19 -6.48 -7.12
C LEU A 75 -3.66 -6.50 -7.53
N ARG A 76 -4.56 -5.99 -6.69
CA ARG A 76 -5.99 -5.97 -6.96
C ARG A 76 -6.29 -5.17 -8.23
N ASN A 77 -7.14 -5.73 -9.07
CA ASN A 77 -7.71 -5.03 -10.22
C ASN A 77 -9.23 -4.97 -10.11
N GLY A 78 -9.78 -3.75 -10.12
CA GLY A 78 -11.22 -3.50 -10.17
C GLY A 78 -12.03 -4.21 -9.08
N ASN A 79 -13.22 -4.67 -9.47
CA ASN A 79 -14.13 -5.43 -8.62
C ASN A 79 -13.89 -6.93 -8.83
N LEU A 80 -13.34 -7.57 -7.81
CA LEU A 80 -13.11 -9.01 -7.78
C LEU A 80 -14.30 -9.73 -7.17
N THR A 81 -14.54 -10.97 -7.61
CA THR A 81 -15.42 -11.88 -6.89
C THR A 81 -14.82 -12.21 -5.52
N LYS A 82 -15.63 -12.72 -4.57
CA LYS A 82 -15.10 -13.16 -3.26
C LYS A 82 -13.97 -14.18 -3.41
N THR A 83 -14.10 -15.11 -4.36
CA THR A 83 -13.10 -16.13 -4.64
C THR A 83 -11.82 -15.55 -5.21
N ASP A 84 -11.92 -14.65 -6.21
CA ASP A 84 -10.73 -14.05 -6.81
C ASP A 84 -10.03 -13.10 -5.84
N ARG A 85 -10.78 -12.41 -5.01
CA ARG A 85 -10.26 -11.59 -3.92
C ARG A 85 -9.42 -12.41 -2.94
N GLU A 86 -9.91 -13.58 -2.54
CA GLU A 86 -9.16 -14.48 -1.65
C GLU A 86 -7.87 -14.99 -2.31
N ARG A 87 -7.90 -15.28 -3.62
CA ARG A 87 -6.68 -15.65 -4.37
C ARG A 87 -5.66 -14.52 -4.45
N VAL A 88 -6.11 -13.29 -4.71
CA VAL A 88 -5.23 -12.11 -4.72
C VAL A 88 -4.63 -11.86 -3.35
N LYS A 89 -5.39 -12.11 -2.28
CA LYS A 89 -4.88 -12.05 -0.90
C LYS A 89 -3.79 -13.09 -0.64
N GLN A 90 -4.00 -14.34 -1.04
CA GLN A 90 -2.96 -15.37 -0.89
C GLN A 90 -1.71 -15.03 -1.72
N ALA A 91 -1.89 -14.49 -2.92
CA ALA A 91 -0.80 -14.03 -3.77
C ALA A 91 -0.01 -12.87 -3.12
N SER A 92 -0.68 -11.93 -2.44
CA SER A 92 0.01 -10.82 -1.76
C SER A 92 0.85 -11.31 -0.58
N GLN A 93 0.35 -12.25 0.21
CA GLN A 93 1.09 -12.87 1.32
C GLN A 93 2.32 -13.65 0.83
N GLN A 94 2.15 -14.46 -0.22
CA GLN A 94 3.25 -15.24 -0.81
C GLN A 94 4.33 -14.35 -1.43
N LEU A 95 3.91 -13.31 -2.16
CA LEU A 95 4.83 -12.33 -2.74
C LEU A 95 5.59 -11.58 -1.65
N PHE A 96 4.90 -11.13 -0.60
CA PHE A 96 5.56 -10.47 0.53
C PHE A 96 6.61 -11.39 1.18
N ALA A 97 6.24 -12.63 1.52
CA ALA A 97 7.16 -13.60 2.11
C ALA A 97 8.40 -13.86 1.23
N SER A 98 8.19 -13.99 -0.08
CA SER A 98 9.28 -14.19 -1.06
C SER A 98 10.21 -12.98 -1.13
N LEU A 99 9.65 -11.76 -1.15
CA LEU A 99 10.41 -10.52 -1.09
C LEU A 99 11.22 -10.43 0.20
N LYS A 100 10.64 -10.79 1.36
CA LYS A 100 11.39 -10.81 2.62
C LYS A 100 12.61 -11.72 2.57
N MET A 101 12.44 -12.91 2.02
CA MET A 101 13.50 -13.90 1.93
C MET A 101 14.62 -13.45 0.99
N LEU A 102 14.27 -12.92 -0.19
CA LEU A 102 15.24 -12.44 -1.18
C LEU A 102 16.02 -11.21 -0.66
N LEU A 103 15.32 -10.26 -0.04
CA LEU A 103 15.89 -8.95 0.28
C LEU A 103 16.70 -8.95 1.59
N ARG A 104 16.41 -9.87 2.52
CA ARG A 104 17.12 -9.97 3.82
C ARG A 104 18.65 -9.98 3.71
N PRO A 105 19.29 -10.75 2.80
CA PRO A 105 20.75 -10.75 2.65
C PRO A 105 21.32 -9.61 1.79
N LEU A 106 20.48 -8.81 1.11
CA LEU A 106 20.93 -7.86 0.10
C LEU A 106 21.09 -6.45 0.67
N ASP A 107 22.34 -6.01 0.84
CA ASP A 107 22.63 -4.61 1.19
C ASP A 107 22.49 -3.67 -0.02
N ARG A 108 21.70 -2.60 0.19
CA ARG A 108 21.42 -1.53 -0.79
C ARG A 108 21.10 -2.04 -2.20
N TRP A 109 20.25 -3.06 -2.31
CA TRP A 109 19.91 -3.71 -3.58
C TRP A 109 19.34 -2.73 -4.62
N TRP A 110 18.64 -1.68 -4.16
CA TRP A 110 18.07 -0.63 -5.00
C TRP A 110 19.13 0.20 -5.75
N GLY A 111 20.41 0.09 -5.40
CA GLY A 111 21.52 0.79 -6.07
C GLY A 111 22.28 -0.04 -7.10
N LYS A 112 22.01 -1.35 -7.24
CA LYS A 112 22.76 -2.25 -8.12
C LYS A 112 21.83 -2.88 -9.17
N THR A 113 22.14 -2.70 -10.45
CA THR A 113 21.32 -3.20 -11.57
C THR A 113 21.04 -4.69 -11.49
N GLN A 114 22.04 -5.49 -11.11
CA GLN A 114 21.90 -6.95 -10.99
C GLN A 114 20.84 -7.34 -9.94
N THR A 115 20.94 -6.79 -8.73
CA THR A 115 19.99 -7.13 -7.66
C THR A 115 18.61 -6.50 -7.90
N GLN A 116 18.53 -5.38 -8.62
CA GLN A 116 17.24 -4.84 -9.09
C GLN A 116 16.54 -5.80 -10.04
N ALA A 117 17.27 -6.35 -11.02
CA ALA A 117 16.73 -7.33 -11.97
C ALA A 117 16.24 -8.60 -11.26
N GLU A 118 17.00 -9.11 -10.28
CA GLU A 118 16.59 -10.27 -9.46
C GLU A 118 15.26 -10.03 -8.72
N VAL A 119 15.09 -8.84 -8.14
CA VAL A 119 13.84 -8.46 -7.46
C VAL A 119 12.69 -8.32 -8.45
N GLN A 120 12.93 -7.70 -9.61
CA GLN A 120 11.91 -7.55 -10.64
C GLN A 120 11.44 -8.90 -11.19
N THR A 121 12.38 -9.83 -11.47
CA THR A 121 12.06 -11.20 -11.90
C THR A 121 11.27 -11.95 -10.84
N LEU A 122 11.69 -11.89 -9.56
CA LEU A 122 10.95 -12.54 -8.46
C LEU A 122 9.50 -12.07 -8.40
N ILE A 123 9.27 -10.76 -8.51
CA ILE A 123 7.93 -10.17 -8.48
C ILE A 123 7.13 -10.66 -9.68
N LEU A 124 7.68 -10.57 -10.89
CA LEU A 124 7.01 -10.99 -12.11
C LEU A 124 6.59 -12.47 -12.03
N ASP A 125 7.51 -13.36 -11.67
CA ASP A 125 7.25 -14.79 -11.56
C ASP A 125 6.16 -15.10 -10.52
N ASN A 126 6.21 -14.46 -9.35
CA ASN A 126 5.19 -14.62 -8.31
C ASN A 126 3.81 -14.13 -8.77
N VAL A 127 3.75 -12.99 -9.45
CA VAL A 127 2.49 -12.43 -9.95
C VAL A 127 1.90 -13.34 -11.02
N PHE A 128 2.71 -13.83 -11.96
CA PHE A 128 2.26 -14.74 -13.01
C PHE A 128 1.77 -16.08 -12.47
N LEU A 129 2.50 -16.64 -11.51
CA LEU A 129 2.18 -17.93 -10.88
C LEU A 129 0.92 -17.86 -10.01
N ASN A 130 0.75 -16.80 -9.23
CA ASN A 130 -0.23 -16.79 -8.13
C ASN A 130 -1.49 -15.95 -8.42
N LEU A 131 -1.45 -15.00 -9.36
CA LEU A 131 -2.68 -14.30 -9.75
C LEU A 131 -3.57 -15.15 -10.66
N PRO A 132 -4.90 -15.16 -10.43
CA PRO A 132 -5.82 -15.95 -11.23
C PRO A 132 -5.99 -15.43 -12.66
N THR A 133 -6.03 -16.33 -13.65
CA THR A 133 -6.38 -16.01 -15.05
C THR A 133 -7.52 -16.93 -15.50
N PRO A 134 -8.74 -16.42 -15.74
CA PRO A 134 -9.28 -15.06 -15.45
C PRO A 134 -9.38 -14.78 -13.93
N PRO A 135 -9.63 -13.53 -13.48
CA PRO A 135 -9.98 -12.32 -14.25
C PRO A 135 -8.80 -11.52 -14.81
N PHE A 136 -7.55 -11.85 -14.44
CA PHE A 136 -6.39 -11.08 -14.90
C PHE A 136 -5.93 -11.54 -16.28
N THR A 137 -5.68 -10.58 -17.17
CA THR A 137 -4.92 -10.79 -18.40
C THR A 137 -3.41 -10.75 -18.13
N GLU A 138 -2.59 -11.26 -19.04
CA GLU A 138 -1.12 -11.19 -18.92
C GLU A 138 -0.63 -9.75 -18.79
N SER A 139 -1.11 -8.84 -19.63
CA SER A 139 -0.78 -7.41 -19.54
C SER A 139 -1.17 -6.79 -18.19
N GLN A 140 -2.31 -7.18 -17.60
CA GLN A 140 -2.68 -6.70 -16.26
C GLN A 140 -1.76 -7.25 -15.16
N LYS A 141 -1.24 -8.47 -15.34
CA LYS A 141 -0.25 -9.07 -14.43
C LYS A 141 1.09 -8.35 -14.55
N GLU A 142 1.56 -8.03 -15.76
CA GLU A 142 2.77 -7.23 -15.99
C GLU A 142 2.66 -5.85 -15.31
N GLU A 143 1.55 -5.14 -15.54
CA GLU A 143 1.31 -3.84 -14.91
C GLU A 143 1.26 -3.93 -13.37
N ALA A 144 0.67 -5.00 -12.83
CA ALA A 144 0.64 -5.23 -11.38
C ALA A 144 2.04 -5.51 -10.82
N ALA A 145 2.84 -6.32 -11.51
CA ALA A 145 4.22 -6.59 -11.14
C ALA A 145 5.07 -5.31 -11.15
N ASP A 146 4.92 -4.47 -12.18
CA ASP A 146 5.61 -3.19 -12.27
C ASP A 146 5.23 -2.25 -11.12
N ARG A 147 3.94 -2.13 -10.79
CA ARG A 147 3.48 -1.32 -9.64
C ARG A 147 4.09 -1.81 -8.32
N VAL A 148 4.11 -3.13 -8.11
CA VAL A 148 4.72 -3.70 -6.91
C VAL A 148 6.22 -3.44 -6.89
N TYR A 149 6.93 -3.62 -8.01
CA TYR A 149 8.36 -3.32 -8.09
C TYR A 149 8.68 -1.86 -7.75
N GLN A 150 7.95 -0.91 -8.34
CA GLN A 150 8.14 0.52 -8.06
C GLN A 150 7.91 0.84 -6.57
N TYR A 151 6.86 0.28 -5.99
CA TYR A 151 6.59 0.40 -4.56
C TYR A 151 7.74 -0.15 -3.71
N VAL A 152 8.16 -1.39 -4.00
CA VAL A 152 9.25 -2.08 -3.29
C VAL A 152 10.56 -1.29 -3.39
N TRP A 153 10.90 -0.81 -4.58
CA TRP A 153 12.09 0.01 -4.80
C TRP A 153 12.03 1.33 -4.02
N GLN A 154 10.90 2.03 -4.03
CA GLN A 154 10.71 3.28 -3.31
C GLN A 154 10.85 3.10 -1.79
N GLN A 155 10.25 2.05 -1.23
CA GLN A 155 10.38 1.72 0.20
C GLN A 155 11.83 1.44 0.58
N ALA A 156 12.57 0.76 -0.29
CA ALA A 156 13.97 0.41 -0.05
C ALA A 156 14.87 1.66 -0.12
N ALA A 157 14.70 2.48 -1.14
CA ALA A 157 15.48 3.69 -1.36
C ALA A 157 15.27 4.77 -0.28
N THR A 158 14.08 4.82 0.32
CA THR A 158 13.75 5.77 1.39
C THR A 158 14.10 5.27 2.80
N GLY A 159 14.58 4.02 2.93
CA GLY A 159 14.98 3.43 4.22
C GLY A 159 13.82 2.93 5.07
N TYR A 160 12.62 2.79 4.49
CA TYR A 160 11.38 2.46 5.21
C TYR A 160 10.83 1.07 4.94
N PHE A 161 11.51 0.29 4.12
CA PHE A 161 11.12 -1.10 3.97
C PHE A 161 11.17 -1.79 5.33
N GLY A 162 10.02 -2.23 5.84
CA GLY A 162 9.82 -3.08 7.03
C GLY A 162 10.38 -4.50 6.85
N LEU A 163 11.59 -4.58 6.27
CA LEU A 163 12.45 -5.75 6.15
C LEU A 163 13.63 -5.68 7.11
N SER A 164 13.73 -4.60 7.90
CA SER A 164 14.58 -4.60 9.08
C SER A 164 14.15 -5.77 9.96
N ALA A 165 15.05 -6.73 10.08
CA ALA A 165 14.90 -7.88 10.95
C ALA A 165 14.41 -7.44 12.33
N SER A 166 13.29 -8.01 12.75
CA SER A 166 12.99 -8.28 14.15
C SER A 166 12.65 -9.76 14.23
#